data_AF-A0A2J8UEA1-F1
#
_entry.id   AF-A0A2J8UEA1-F1
#
_cell.length_a   1.000
_cell.length_b   1.000
_cell.length_c   1.000
_cell.angle_alpha   90.00
_cell.angle_beta   90.00
_cell.angle_gamma   90.00
#
_symmetry.space_group_name_H-M   'P 1'
#
loop_
_entity.id
_entity.type
_entity.pdbx_description
1 polymer ?
#
loop_
_entity_poly.entity_id
_entity_poly.type
_entity_poly.pdbx_seq_one_letter_code
_entity_poly.pdbx_strand_id
1 'polypeptide(L)'
;MQSNQKLSVSRSPRRLSVLPRCQRKQWRVDLPATSVVITFHNEARSALLRTVVSVLKKSPPHLIKEIILVDDYSNDPEDGALLGKIEKVRVLRNDRREGLMRSRVRGADAAQAKVLTFLDSHCECNEHWLEPLLERVAEDRTRVVSPIIDVINMDNFQYVGASADLKGGFDWNLVFKWDYMTPEQRRSRQGNPVAPIKTPMIAGGLFVMDKFYFEELGKYDMMMDVWGGENLEISFRVWQCGGSLEIIPCSRVGHVFRKQHPYTFPGGSGTVFARNTRRAAEVWMDEYKNFYYAAVPSARNVPYGNIQSRLELRKKLSCKPFKWYLENVYPELRVPDHQDIAFGALQQGTNCLDTLGHFADGVVGVYECHNAGGNQKWEQIEGNSKLRHVGSNLCLDSRTAKSGGLSVEVCGPALSQQWKFSLNLQQ
;
A
#
# COMPACT_ATOMS: atom_id res chain seq x y z
N MET A 1 -4.08 -21.90 11.37
CA MET A 1 -2.77 -22.43 11.86
C MET A 1 -2.51 -23.88 11.46
N GLN A 2 -3.46 -24.81 11.62
CA GLN A 2 -3.21 -26.24 11.32
C GLN A 2 -2.88 -26.55 9.84
N SER A 3 -3.41 -25.79 8.88
CA SER A 3 -3.09 -25.96 7.45
C SER A 3 -1.64 -25.60 7.10
N ASN A 4 -1.05 -24.62 7.79
CA ASN A 4 0.33 -24.17 7.58
C ASN A 4 1.38 -25.20 8.03
N GLN A 5 1.10 -25.94 9.11
CA GLN A 5 2.03 -26.94 9.66
C GLN A 5 2.12 -28.21 8.79
N LYS A 6 1.11 -28.48 7.97
CA LYS A 6 1.08 -29.66 7.08
C LYS A 6 1.83 -29.46 5.77
N LEU A 7 2.29 -28.25 5.47
CA LEU A 7 2.96 -27.92 4.21
C LEU A 7 4.47 -28.08 4.33
N SER A 8 5.06 -28.75 3.33
CA SER A 8 6.53 -28.82 3.21
C SER A 8 7.13 -27.43 3.16
N VAL A 9 8.20 -27.23 3.94
CA VAL A 9 9.01 -26.01 3.97
C VAL A 9 9.57 -25.66 2.58
N SER A 10 9.79 -26.67 1.73
CA SER A 10 10.34 -26.52 0.39
C SER A 10 9.31 -26.72 -0.72
N ARG A 11 8.01 -26.61 -0.42
CA ARG A 11 6.96 -26.78 -1.43
C ARG A 11 7.25 -25.86 -2.62
N SER A 12 7.09 -26.38 -3.84
CA SER A 12 7.14 -25.53 -5.02
C SER A 12 5.78 -24.83 -5.12
N PRO A 13 5.72 -23.49 -5.09
CA PRO A 13 4.54 -22.79 -5.59
C PRO A 13 4.23 -23.34 -6.98
N ARG A 14 2.95 -23.46 -7.36
CA ARG A 14 2.62 -23.77 -8.75
C ARG A 14 3.39 -22.77 -9.62
N ARG A 15 4.00 -23.25 -10.72
CA ARG A 15 4.47 -22.36 -11.80
C ARG A 15 3.23 -21.68 -12.36
N LEU A 16 2.77 -20.63 -11.68
CA LEU A 16 1.78 -19.72 -12.20
C LEU A 16 2.35 -19.17 -13.50
N SER A 17 1.46 -18.88 -14.43
CA SER A 17 1.76 -18.33 -15.74
C SER A 17 2.39 -16.95 -15.60
N VAL A 18 3.64 -16.90 -15.12
CA VAL A 18 4.55 -15.81 -15.41
C VAL A 18 4.54 -15.70 -16.92
N LEU A 19 4.18 -14.53 -17.43
CA LEU A 19 4.01 -14.29 -18.87
C LEU A 19 5.15 -14.98 -19.64
N PRO A 20 4.88 -15.72 -20.73
CA PRO A 20 5.90 -16.52 -21.42
C PRO A 20 7.18 -15.74 -21.77
N ARG A 21 7.07 -14.41 -21.95
CA ARG A 21 8.20 -13.50 -22.15
C ARG A 21 9.17 -13.45 -20.97
N CYS A 22 8.70 -13.52 -19.72
CA CYS A 22 9.57 -13.54 -18.54
C CYS A 22 10.39 -14.84 -18.46
N GLN A 23 9.78 -15.97 -18.82
CA GLN A 23 10.45 -17.29 -18.79
C GLN A 23 11.54 -17.41 -19.85
N ARG A 24 11.42 -16.67 -20.96
CA ARG A 24 12.40 -16.64 -22.05
C ARG A 24 13.49 -15.59 -21.85
N LYS A 25 13.35 -14.69 -20.87
CA LYS A 25 14.35 -13.66 -20.62
C LYS A 25 15.54 -14.27 -19.90
N GLN A 26 16.73 -14.07 -20.47
CA GLN A 26 17.98 -14.34 -19.77
C GLN A 26 18.34 -13.09 -18.96
N TRP A 27 18.56 -13.28 -17.66
CA TRP A 27 18.91 -12.21 -16.76
C TRP A 27 20.42 -12.05 -16.68
N ARG A 28 20.87 -10.81 -16.47
CA ARG A 28 22.28 -10.50 -16.23
C ARG A 28 22.79 -11.26 -15.00
N VAL A 29 24.01 -11.78 -15.11
CA VAL A 29 24.68 -12.50 -14.02
C VAL A 29 25.49 -11.56 -13.12
N ASP A 30 25.92 -10.43 -13.68
CA ASP A 30 26.74 -9.38 -13.06
C ASP A 30 25.89 -8.36 -12.27
N LEU A 31 24.88 -8.85 -11.56
CA LEU A 31 23.99 -8.02 -10.73
C LEU A 31 24.59 -7.83 -9.33
N PRO A 32 24.32 -6.68 -8.67
CA PRO A 32 24.77 -6.45 -7.30
C PRO A 32 24.05 -7.42 -6.34
N ALA A 33 24.81 -8.04 -5.44
CA ALA A 33 24.22 -8.83 -4.36
C ALA A 33 23.39 -7.94 -3.42
N THR A 34 22.42 -8.55 -2.74
CA THR A 34 21.49 -7.90 -1.80
C THR A 34 21.59 -8.50 -0.40
N SER A 35 21.31 -7.67 0.61
CA SER A 35 21.02 -8.11 1.99
C SER A 35 19.51 -8.13 2.14
N VAL A 36 18.95 -9.33 2.37
CA VAL A 36 17.50 -9.51 2.54
C VAL A 36 17.13 -9.26 4.00
N VAL A 37 16.33 -8.24 4.29
CA VAL A 37 15.88 -7.88 5.64
C VAL A 37 14.44 -8.35 5.84
N ILE A 38 14.24 -9.21 6.84
CA ILE A 38 12.92 -9.75 7.21
C ILE A 38 12.69 -9.43 8.69
N THR A 39 11.75 -8.53 8.96
CA THR A 39 11.32 -8.21 10.32
C THR A 39 10.17 -9.11 10.72
N PHE A 40 10.14 -9.60 11.95
CA PHE A 40 9.03 -10.42 12.45
C PHE A 40 8.74 -10.17 13.92
N HIS A 41 7.49 -10.39 14.31
CA HIS A 41 7.04 -10.35 15.70
C HIS A 41 5.99 -11.45 15.90
N ASN A 42 6.30 -12.46 16.72
CA ASN A 42 5.41 -13.60 17.00
C ASN A 42 4.87 -14.27 15.71
N GLU A 43 5.74 -14.50 14.74
CA GLU A 43 5.36 -15.17 13.49
C GLU A 43 5.25 -16.69 13.68
N ALA A 44 4.35 -17.33 12.94
CA ALA A 44 4.33 -18.79 12.90
C ALA A 44 5.65 -19.34 12.34
N ARG A 45 6.38 -20.14 13.14
CA ARG A 45 7.68 -20.75 12.77
C ARG A 45 7.73 -21.32 11.36
N SER A 46 6.67 -22.03 10.93
CA SER A 46 6.62 -22.63 9.59
C SER A 46 6.48 -21.61 8.47
N ALA A 47 5.79 -20.48 8.69
CA ALA A 47 5.74 -19.39 7.72
C ALA A 47 7.10 -18.69 7.61
N LEU A 48 7.70 -18.33 8.75
CA LEU A 48 9.01 -17.66 8.80
C LEU A 48 10.11 -18.51 8.13
N LEU A 49 10.20 -19.79 8.50
CA LEU A 49 11.16 -20.72 7.89
C LEU A 49 10.91 -20.88 6.38
N ARG A 50 9.65 -20.97 5.95
CA ARG A 50 9.33 -21.09 4.52
C ARG A 50 9.68 -19.82 3.74
N THR A 51 9.54 -18.64 4.32
CA THR A 51 10.03 -17.40 3.71
C THR A 51 11.54 -17.45 3.51
N VAL A 52 12.32 -17.76 4.56
CA VAL A 52 13.79 -17.88 4.48
C VAL A 52 14.21 -18.90 3.43
N VAL A 53 13.63 -20.10 3.46
CA VAL A 53 13.96 -21.17 2.50
C VAL A 53 13.54 -20.79 1.08
N SER A 54 12.43 -20.09 0.88
CA SER A 54 12.03 -19.63 -0.46
C SER A 54 13.04 -18.64 -1.05
N VAL A 55 13.59 -17.73 -0.22
CA VAL A 55 14.65 -16.81 -0.65
C VAL A 55 15.89 -17.60 -1.06
N LEU A 56 16.39 -18.50 -0.22
CA LEU A 56 17.60 -19.28 -0.49
C LEU A 56 17.43 -20.19 -1.72
N LYS A 57 16.26 -20.81 -1.88
CA LYS A 57 15.98 -21.77 -2.97
C LYS A 57 15.74 -21.11 -4.31
N LYS A 58 15.18 -19.89 -4.34
CA LYS A 58 14.72 -19.21 -5.57
C LYS A 58 15.60 -18.05 -6.00
N SER A 59 16.70 -17.80 -5.30
CA SER A 59 17.65 -16.75 -5.64
C SER A 59 18.99 -17.36 -6.03
N PRO A 60 19.66 -16.87 -7.07
CA PRO A 60 21.04 -17.25 -7.36
C PRO A 60 21.94 -17.04 -6.12
N PRO A 61 22.71 -18.04 -5.66
CA PRO A 61 23.43 -17.93 -4.39
C PRO A 61 24.38 -16.73 -4.30
N HIS A 62 25.03 -16.33 -5.39
CA HIS A 62 25.96 -15.18 -5.39
C HIS A 62 25.25 -13.83 -5.20
N LEU A 63 23.94 -13.75 -5.46
CA LEU A 63 23.15 -12.54 -5.28
C LEU A 63 22.62 -12.37 -3.85
N ILE A 64 22.62 -13.44 -3.05
CA ILE A 64 22.26 -13.37 -1.63
C ILE A 64 23.53 -13.22 -0.81
N LYS A 65 23.79 -11.99 -0.35
CA LYS A 65 24.91 -11.70 0.55
C LYS A 65 24.63 -12.27 1.93
N GLU A 66 23.43 -12.00 2.45
CA GLU A 66 22.96 -12.41 3.77
C GLU A 66 21.43 -12.26 3.85
N ILE A 67 20.83 -12.97 4.79
CA ILE A 67 19.44 -12.80 5.21
C ILE A 67 19.47 -12.33 6.66
N ILE A 68 19.02 -11.11 6.92
CA ILE A 68 18.96 -10.50 8.25
C ILE A 68 17.54 -10.65 8.77
N LEU A 69 17.36 -11.56 9.73
CA LEU A 69 16.12 -11.68 10.49
C LEU A 69 16.16 -10.70 11.65
N VAL A 70 15.22 -9.75 11.70
CA VAL A 70 15.07 -8.83 12.82
C VAL A 70 13.88 -9.27 13.65
N ASP A 71 14.16 -9.88 14.79
CA ASP A 71 13.16 -10.27 15.78
C ASP A 71 12.75 -9.05 16.61
N ASP A 72 11.55 -8.54 16.33
CA ASP A 72 10.99 -7.39 17.01
C ASP A 72 10.31 -7.78 18.33
N TYR A 73 11.11 -8.34 19.24
CA TYR A 73 10.70 -8.71 20.59
C TYR A 73 9.55 -9.75 20.61
N SER A 74 9.72 -10.84 19.85
CA SER A 74 8.83 -12.00 19.94
C SER A 74 8.90 -12.63 21.34
N ASN A 75 7.80 -13.26 21.76
CA ASN A 75 7.68 -13.88 23.07
C ASN A 75 8.69 -15.03 23.22
N ASP A 76 8.90 -15.80 22.14
CA ASP A 76 9.87 -16.89 22.08
C ASP A 76 11.08 -16.46 21.24
N PRO A 77 12.27 -16.23 21.85
CA PRO A 77 13.48 -15.88 21.12
C PRO A 77 14.00 -17.01 20.21
N GLU A 78 13.62 -18.26 20.47
CA GLU A 78 14.09 -19.40 19.68
C GLU A 78 13.48 -19.42 18.27
N ASP A 79 12.35 -18.72 18.05
CA ASP A 79 11.73 -18.57 16.73
C ASP A 79 12.72 -17.99 15.71
N GLY A 80 13.53 -17.02 16.14
CA GLY A 80 14.63 -16.46 15.36
C GLY A 80 15.93 -17.26 15.52
N ALA A 81 16.35 -17.52 16.77
CA ALA A 81 17.68 -18.05 17.07
C ALA A 81 17.96 -19.40 16.39
N LEU A 82 16.96 -20.29 16.31
CA LEU A 82 17.11 -21.58 15.63
C LEU A 82 17.39 -21.43 14.12
N LEU A 83 16.84 -20.39 13.48
CA LEU A 83 17.05 -20.12 12.07
C LEU A 83 18.44 -19.52 11.78
N GLY A 84 19.11 -18.95 12.79
CA GLY A 84 20.49 -18.46 12.68
C GLY A 84 21.52 -19.56 12.38
N LYS A 85 21.14 -20.84 12.49
CA LYS A 85 21.97 -21.98 12.09
C LYS A 85 21.97 -22.24 10.59
N ILE A 86 21.03 -21.63 9.85
CA ILE A 86 20.92 -21.77 8.39
C ILE A 86 21.98 -20.88 7.73
N GLU A 87 22.61 -21.38 6.66
CA GLU A 87 23.61 -20.64 5.91
C GLU A 87 23.09 -19.25 5.50
N LYS A 88 23.95 -18.22 5.65
CA LYS A 88 23.68 -16.81 5.35
C LYS A 88 22.65 -16.12 6.23
N VAL A 89 22.02 -16.80 7.19
CA VAL A 89 21.04 -16.21 8.08
C VAL A 89 21.73 -15.60 9.30
N ARG A 90 21.45 -14.31 9.55
CA ARG A 90 21.89 -13.60 10.74
C ARG A 90 20.67 -13.05 11.47
N VAL A 91 20.62 -13.23 12.79
CA VAL A 91 19.46 -12.84 13.61
C VAL A 91 19.84 -11.66 14.49
N LEU A 92 19.01 -10.61 14.46
CA LEU A 92 19.11 -9.44 15.33
C LEU A 92 17.85 -9.37 16.18
N ARG A 93 17.97 -9.52 17.49
CA ARG A 93 16.81 -9.40 18.40
C ARG A 93 16.75 -8.03 19.04
N ASN A 94 15.58 -7.39 18.99
CA ASN A 94 15.27 -6.18 19.74
C ASN A 94 14.96 -6.56 21.20
N ASP A 95 15.50 -5.79 22.15
CA ASP A 95 15.29 -6.02 23.59
C ASP A 95 13.95 -5.47 24.11
N ARG A 96 13.22 -4.78 23.22
CA ARG A 96 11.85 -4.29 23.43
C ARG A 96 11.15 -4.19 22.07
N ARG A 97 9.82 -4.08 22.08
CA ARG A 97 9.06 -3.98 20.83
C ARG A 97 9.21 -2.59 20.21
N GLU A 98 9.92 -2.54 19.09
CA GLU A 98 10.24 -1.32 18.35
C GLU A 98 9.29 -1.08 17.18
N GLY A 99 8.64 -2.12 16.65
CA GLY A 99 7.80 -2.00 15.46
C GLY A 99 8.57 -2.15 14.15
N LEU A 100 7.80 -2.25 13.07
CA LEU A 100 8.29 -2.61 11.74
C LEU A 100 9.30 -1.60 11.18
N MET A 101 9.02 -0.30 11.24
CA MET A 101 9.89 0.73 10.64
C MET A 101 11.28 0.75 11.30
N ARG A 102 11.32 0.82 12.64
CA ARG A 102 12.57 0.84 13.40
C ARG A 102 13.35 -0.47 13.25
N SER A 103 12.66 -1.60 13.22
CA SER A 103 13.27 -2.91 12.97
C SER A 103 13.87 -3.02 11.56
N ARG A 104 13.19 -2.50 10.53
CA ARG A 104 13.73 -2.44 9.16
C ARG A 104 14.96 -1.57 9.08
N VAL A 105 14.96 -0.42 9.76
CA VAL A 105 16.14 0.45 9.83
C VAL A 105 17.31 -0.24 10.53
N ARG A 106 17.07 -0.93 11.65
CA ARG A 106 18.12 -1.74 12.31
C ARG A 106 18.70 -2.80 11.37
N GLY A 107 17.85 -3.49 10.61
CA GLY A 107 18.29 -4.45 9.60
C GLY A 107 19.10 -3.82 8.47
N ALA A 108 18.66 -2.66 7.96
CA ALA A 108 19.37 -1.91 6.92
C ALA A 108 20.74 -1.39 7.39
N ASP A 109 20.83 -0.92 8.64
CA ASP A 109 22.08 -0.42 9.22
C ASP A 109 23.12 -1.53 9.37
N ALA A 110 22.66 -2.75 9.69
CA ALA A 110 23.50 -3.94 9.79
C ALA A 110 23.84 -4.59 8.43
N ALA A 111 23.16 -4.20 7.34
CA ALA A 111 23.34 -4.79 6.02
C ALA A 111 24.72 -4.48 5.43
N GLN A 112 25.35 -5.49 4.84
CA GLN A 112 26.67 -5.41 4.22
C GLN A 112 26.61 -5.21 2.70
N ALA A 113 25.50 -5.55 2.06
CA ALA A 113 25.34 -5.42 0.62
C ALA A 113 25.04 -3.97 0.19
N LYS A 114 25.21 -3.71 -1.11
CA LYS A 114 24.90 -2.42 -1.73
C LYS A 114 23.40 -2.22 -1.98
N VAL A 115 22.63 -3.31 -2.03
CA VAL A 115 21.19 -3.30 -2.26
C VAL A 115 20.49 -3.92 -1.05
N LEU A 116 19.34 -3.35 -0.68
CA LEU A 116 18.45 -3.85 0.36
C LEU A 116 17.23 -4.50 -0.30
N THR A 117 16.82 -5.66 0.21
CA THR A 117 15.56 -6.31 -0.15
C THR A 117 14.74 -6.52 1.10
N PHE A 118 13.59 -5.85 1.21
CA PHE A 118 12.67 -6.04 2.33
C PHE A 118 11.58 -7.04 1.95
N LEU A 119 11.32 -7.99 2.86
CA LEU A 119 10.20 -8.93 2.76
C LEU A 119 9.50 -9.04 4.13
N ASP A 120 8.19 -9.26 4.10
CA ASP A 120 7.44 -9.71 5.28
C ASP A 120 7.78 -11.17 5.62
N SER A 121 7.52 -11.55 6.88
CA SER A 121 7.85 -12.87 7.46
C SER A 121 6.95 -14.03 7.03
N HIS A 122 6.01 -13.79 6.13
CA HIS A 122 5.03 -14.76 5.64
C HIS A 122 4.86 -14.66 4.12
N CYS A 123 6.00 -14.67 3.43
CA CYS A 123 6.12 -14.63 1.98
C CYS A 123 6.65 -15.95 1.40
N GLU A 124 6.38 -16.19 0.12
CA GLU A 124 6.99 -17.27 -0.67
C GLU A 124 7.49 -16.72 -2.02
N CYS A 125 8.80 -16.70 -2.23
CA CYS A 125 9.41 -16.24 -3.48
C CYS A 125 9.15 -17.24 -4.62
N ASN A 126 8.97 -16.75 -5.85
CA ASN A 126 8.79 -17.56 -7.05
C ASN A 126 10.08 -17.64 -7.90
N GLU A 127 10.06 -18.40 -8.99
CA GLU A 127 11.20 -18.54 -9.90
C GLU A 127 11.66 -17.18 -10.45
N HIS A 128 12.98 -16.95 -10.46
CA HIS A 128 13.62 -15.73 -10.99
C HIS A 128 13.00 -14.42 -10.47
N TRP A 129 12.57 -14.42 -9.21
CA TRP A 129 11.93 -13.24 -8.62
C TRP A 129 12.92 -12.08 -8.39
N LEU A 130 14.20 -12.37 -8.17
CA LEU A 130 15.14 -11.40 -7.64
C LEU A 130 15.87 -10.62 -8.73
N GLU A 131 16.35 -11.32 -9.76
CA GLU A 131 17.11 -10.75 -10.87
C GLU A 131 16.38 -9.59 -11.58
N PRO A 132 15.06 -9.67 -11.88
CA PRO A 132 14.32 -8.56 -12.47
C PRO A 132 14.28 -7.32 -11.59
N LEU A 133 14.32 -7.47 -10.25
CA LEU A 133 14.31 -6.34 -9.32
C LEU A 133 15.71 -5.71 -9.25
N LEU A 134 16.75 -6.52 -9.10
CA LEU A 134 18.13 -6.06 -9.02
C LEU A 134 18.59 -5.38 -10.31
N GLU A 135 18.18 -5.89 -11.48
CA GLU A 135 18.48 -5.28 -12.78
C GLU A 135 17.99 -3.82 -12.85
N ARG A 136 16.78 -3.55 -12.34
CA ARG A 136 16.20 -2.19 -12.36
C ARG A 136 16.94 -1.21 -11.46
N VAL A 137 17.33 -1.65 -10.27
CA VAL A 137 18.08 -0.83 -9.31
C VAL A 137 19.53 -0.64 -9.77
N ALA A 138 20.13 -1.65 -10.41
CA ALA A 138 21.48 -1.56 -10.97
C ALA A 138 21.56 -0.58 -12.15
N GLU A 139 20.52 -0.50 -12.97
CA GLU A 139 20.41 0.49 -14.06
C GLU A 139 20.25 1.92 -13.55
N ASP A 140 19.51 2.10 -12.45
CA ASP A 140 19.21 3.40 -11.86
C ASP A 140 18.87 3.24 -10.38
N ARG A 141 19.81 3.66 -9.53
CA ARG A 141 19.71 3.49 -8.08
C ARG A 141 18.55 4.26 -7.44
N THR A 142 17.94 5.20 -8.15
CA THR A 142 16.81 6.00 -7.65
C THR A 142 15.46 5.31 -7.80
N ARG A 143 15.44 4.13 -8.45
CA ARG A 143 14.26 3.28 -8.59
C ARG A 143 14.10 2.41 -7.34
N VAL A 144 12.91 2.47 -6.76
CA VAL A 144 12.46 1.54 -5.71
C VAL A 144 11.46 0.60 -6.35
N VAL A 145 11.73 -0.70 -6.29
CA VAL A 145 11.02 -1.67 -7.12
C VAL A 145 10.37 -2.77 -6.28
N SER A 146 9.16 -3.16 -6.65
CA SER A 146 8.38 -4.19 -5.98
C SER A 146 8.02 -5.32 -6.94
N PRO A 147 7.88 -6.56 -6.45
CA PRO A 147 7.30 -7.66 -7.22
C PRO A 147 5.79 -7.42 -7.43
N ILE A 148 5.18 -8.15 -8.37
CA ILE A 148 3.75 -8.44 -8.23
C ILE A 148 3.59 -9.34 -7.00
N ILE A 149 2.72 -8.91 -6.09
CA ILE A 149 2.43 -9.62 -4.85
C ILE A 149 1.28 -10.59 -5.11
N ASP A 150 1.60 -11.86 -5.23
CA ASP A 150 0.61 -12.93 -5.38
C ASP A 150 -0.05 -13.25 -4.03
N VAL A 151 -1.21 -13.91 -4.05
CA VAL A 151 -1.99 -14.20 -2.85
C VAL A 151 -1.68 -15.62 -2.37
N ILE A 152 -1.24 -15.74 -1.12
CA ILE A 152 -1.27 -17.01 -0.38
C ILE A 152 -2.51 -16.98 0.51
N ASN A 153 -3.51 -17.79 0.16
CA ASN A 153 -4.77 -17.81 0.90
C ASN A 153 -4.55 -18.19 2.37
N MET A 154 -5.08 -17.40 3.31
CA MET A 154 -4.83 -17.58 4.74
C MET A 154 -5.42 -18.87 5.34
N ASP A 155 -6.46 -19.43 4.72
CA ASP A 155 -7.19 -20.59 5.23
C ASP A 155 -6.55 -21.89 4.72
N ASN A 156 -6.36 -21.98 3.40
CA ASN A 156 -5.91 -23.20 2.72
C ASN A 156 -4.46 -23.13 2.20
N PHE A 157 -3.79 -21.97 2.32
CA PHE A 157 -2.42 -21.73 1.86
C PHE A 157 -2.19 -21.98 0.36
N GLN A 158 -3.24 -21.98 -0.46
CA GLN A 158 -3.08 -22.01 -1.91
C GLN A 158 -2.42 -20.71 -2.39
N TYR A 159 -1.41 -20.86 -3.24
CA TYR A 159 -0.75 -19.76 -3.91
C TYR A 159 -1.53 -19.45 -5.20
N VAL A 160 -2.06 -18.23 -5.31
CA VAL A 160 -2.90 -17.74 -6.41
C VAL A 160 -2.27 -16.49 -7.01
N GLY A 161 -2.12 -16.47 -8.34
CA GLY A 161 -1.52 -15.34 -9.05
C GLY A 161 -2.38 -14.08 -8.98
N ALA A 162 -1.76 -12.95 -8.69
CA ALA A 162 -2.42 -11.65 -8.77
C ALA A 162 -2.43 -11.11 -10.21
N SER A 163 -3.39 -10.22 -10.50
CA SER A 163 -3.48 -9.53 -11.79
C SER A 163 -2.27 -8.62 -12.02
N ALA A 164 -1.75 -8.61 -13.25
CA ALA A 164 -0.68 -7.71 -13.67
C ALA A 164 -1.19 -6.32 -14.12
N ASP A 165 -2.50 -6.09 -14.08
CA ASP A 165 -3.16 -4.83 -14.44
C ASP A 165 -3.49 -3.97 -13.21
N LEU A 166 -2.91 -4.29 -12.06
CA LEU A 166 -3.07 -3.54 -10.82
C LEU A 166 -1.85 -2.66 -10.55
N LYS A 167 -2.10 -1.46 -10.04
CA LYS A 167 -1.10 -0.56 -9.45
C LYS A 167 -1.53 -0.16 -8.03
N GLY A 168 -0.58 0.25 -7.20
CA GLY A 168 -0.90 0.70 -5.85
C GLY A 168 -1.42 2.14 -5.84
N GLY A 169 -2.43 2.38 -5.01
CA GLY A 169 -3.12 3.66 -4.88
C GLY A 169 -3.61 3.90 -3.46
N PHE A 170 -4.38 4.97 -3.28
CA PHE A 170 -5.05 5.32 -2.02
C PHE A 170 -6.22 6.25 -2.26
N ASP A 171 -7.14 6.29 -1.30
CA ASP A 171 -8.14 7.35 -1.19
C ASP A 171 -7.75 8.35 -0.10
N TRP A 172 -8.49 9.45 0.05
CA TRP A 172 -8.17 10.50 1.01
C TRP A 172 -8.18 10.05 2.48
N ASN A 173 -8.69 8.87 2.82
CA ASN A 173 -8.49 8.26 4.14
C ASN A 173 -7.05 7.73 4.37
N LEU A 174 -6.20 7.82 3.36
CA LEU A 174 -4.80 7.38 3.33
C LEU A 174 -4.62 5.89 3.64
N VAL A 175 -5.61 5.06 3.28
CA VAL A 175 -5.48 3.61 3.30
C VAL A 175 -5.03 3.13 1.92
N PHE A 176 -4.05 2.24 1.90
CA PHE A 176 -3.58 1.61 0.66
C PHE A 176 -4.70 0.83 -0.02
N LYS A 177 -4.79 0.93 -1.34
CA LYS A 177 -5.65 0.10 -2.18
C LYS A 177 -4.94 -0.32 -3.46
N TRP A 178 -5.52 -1.31 -4.13
CA TRP A 178 -5.14 -1.68 -5.49
C TRP A 178 -6.09 -1.01 -6.47
N ASP A 179 -5.55 -0.21 -7.37
CA ASP A 179 -6.30 0.37 -8.48
C ASP A 179 -6.08 -0.45 -9.75
N TYR A 180 -7.16 -0.66 -10.50
CA TYR A 180 -7.05 -1.10 -11.87
C TYR A 180 -6.44 0.00 -12.74
N MET A 181 -5.49 -0.38 -13.59
CA MET A 181 -4.97 0.50 -14.63
C MET A 181 -6.10 1.03 -15.52
N THR A 182 -5.98 2.30 -15.93
CA THR A 182 -6.92 2.90 -16.87
C THR A 182 -6.90 2.17 -18.21
N PRO A 183 -7.95 2.28 -19.04
CA PRO A 183 -7.94 1.73 -20.39
C PRO A 183 -6.71 2.17 -21.21
N GLU A 184 -6.29 3.43 -21.06
CA GLU A 184 -5.09 4.00 -21.70
C GLU A 184 -3.81 3.27 -21.27
N GLN A 185 -3.62 3.12 -19.96
CA GLN A 185 -2.47 2.42 -19.38
C GLN A 185 -2.40 0.97 -19.86
N ARG A 186 -3.53 0.25 -19.85
CA ARG A 186 -3.61 -1.13 -20.36
C ARG A 186 -3.28 -1.22 -21.84
N ARG A 187 -3.82 -0.31 -22.68
CA ARG A 187 -3.50 -0.24 -24.11
C ARG A 187 -2.01 -0.02 -24.36
N SER A 188 -1.40 0.95 -23.67
CA SER A 188 0.04 1.26 -23.83
C SER A 188 0.96 0.07 -23.51
N ARG A 189 0.50 -0.85 -22.67
CA ARG A 189 1.25 -2.04 -22.23
C ARG A 189 1.04 -3.26 -23.11
N GLN A 190 0.08 -3.26 -24.05
CA GLN A 190 -0.19 -4.43 -24.90
C GLN A 190 1.03 -4.87 -25.71
N GLY A 191 1.85 -3.93 -26.19
CA GLY A 191 3.09 -4.25 -26.92
C GLY A 191 4.17 -4.91 -26.04
N ASN A 192 4.19 -4.59 -24.74
CA ASN A 192 5.14 -5.15 -23.78
C ASN A 192 4.51 -5.35 -22.37
N PRO A 193 3.76 -6.45 -22.16
CA PRO A 193 3.05 -6.67 -20.90
C PRO A 193 3.98 -6.96 -19.70
N VAL A 194 5.26 -7.19 -19.96
CA VAL A 194 6.29 -7.42 -18.92
C VAL A 194 7.09 -6.16 -18.58
N ALA A 195 6.78 -5.02 -19.22
CA ALA A 195 7.42 -3.75 -18.90
C ALA A 195 7.16 -3.34 -17.44
N PRO A 196 8.12 -2.68 -16.77
CA PRO A 196 7.91 -2.07 -15.46
C PRO A 196 6.68 -1.16 -15.44
N ILE A 197 5.96 -1.18 -14.33
CA ILE A 197 4.75 -0.37 -14.12
C ILE A 197 5.11 0.71 -13.11
N LYS A 198 5.04 1.99 -13.50
CA LYS A 198 5.12 3.08 -12.52
C LYS A 198 3.89 3.06 -11.61
N THR A 199 4.11 3.07 -10.31
CA THR A 199 3.04 3.00 -9.30
C THR A 199 3.07 4.24 -8.40
N PRO A 200 1.92 4.90 -8.15
CA PRO A 200 1.84 5.99 -7.19
C PRO A 200 2.34 5.59 -5.80
N MET A 201 1.97 4.38 -5.37
CA MET A 201 2.29 3.86 -4.06
C MET A 201 2.65 2.38 -4.10
N ILE A 202 3.54 1.96 -3.21
CA ILE A 202 3.79 0.56 -2.90
C ILE A 202 2.98 0.11 -1.68
N ALA A 203 2.70 -1.19 -1.60
CA ALA A 203 2.10 -1.78 -0.39
C ALA A 203 3.03 -1.68 0.84
N GLY A 204 4.34 -1.55 0.62
CA GLY A 204 5.35 -1.34 1.67
C GLY A 204 5.95 -2.62 2.25
N GLY A 205 5.29 -3.77 2.16
CA GLY A 205 5.78 -5.06 2.66
C GLY A 205 7.00 -5.62 1.90
N LEU A 206 7.03 -5.42 0.58
CA LEU A 206 7.95 -6.10 -0.33
C LEU A 206 8.53 -5.12 -1.35
N PHE A 207 9.81 -4.79 -1.24
CA PHE A 207 10.50 -3.93 -2.19
C PHE A 207 12.02 -4.07 -2.12
N VAL A 208 12.69 -3.59 -3.17
CA VAL A 208 14.15 -3.56 -3.33
C VAL A 208 14.58 -2.13 -3.60
N MET A 209 15.67 -1.72 -2.94
CA MET A 209 16.18 -0.35 -2.99
C MET A 209 17.70 -0.35 -2.82
N ASP A 210 18.40 0.55 -3.52
CA ASP A 210 19.82 0.81 -3.26
C ASP A 210 20.02 1.27 -1.81
N LYS A 211 20.99 0.69 -1.10
CA LYS A 211 21.21 0.93 0.33
C LYS A 211 21.59 2.39 0.58
N PHE A 212 22.49 2.93 -0.23
CA PHE A 212 22.96 4.31 -0.06
C PHE A 212 21.83 5.29 -0.39
N TYR A 213 21.01 5.00 -1.40
CA TYR A 213 19.83 5.80 -1.69
C TYR A 213 18.79 5.75 -0.55
N PHE A 214 18.60 4.59 0.09
CA PHE A 214 17.75 4.48 1.29
C PHE A 214 18.27 5.35 2.44
N GLU A 215 19.60 5.38 2.67
CA GLU A 215 20.23 6.22 3.68
C GLU A 215 20.13 7.72 3.35
N GLU A 216 20.42 8.11 2.11
CA GLU A 216 20.38 9.49 1.62
C GLU A 216 18.97 10.07 1.67
N LEU A 217 17.95 9.28 1.29
CA LEU A 217 16.55 9.67 1.45
C LEU A 217 16.11 9.69 2.92
N GLY A 218 16.98 9.38 3.88
CA GLY A 218 16.67 9.51 5.31
C GLY A 218 15.94 8.31 5.91
N LYS A 219 16.17 7.11 5.36
CA LYS A 219 15.69 5.81 5.87
C LYS A 219 14.17 5.77 6.04
N TYR A 220 13.67 5.32 7.19
CA TYR A 220 12.28 5.53 7.63
C TYR A 220 12.23 6.58 8.74
N ASP A 221 11.06 7.19 8.94
CA ASP A 221 10.80 8.02 10.11
C ASP A 221 10.79 7.15 11.39
N MET A 222 11.86 7.27 12.18
CA MET A 222 12.09 6.48 13.39
C MET A 222 11.07 6.72 14.50
N MET A 223 10.26 7.79 14.41
CA MET A 223 9.21 8.10 15.37
C MET A 223 7.83 7.52 14.97
N MET A 224 7.74 6.78 13.86
CA MET A 224 6.57 5.96 13.56
C MET A 224 6.56 4.69 14.41
N ASP A 225 5.38 4.29 14.85
CA ASP A 225 5.21 3.21 15.82
C ASP A 225 4.54 1.96 15.23
N VAL A 226 5.03 0.78 15.61
CA VAL A 226 4.47 -0.55 15.35
C VAL A 226 4.26 -0.87 13.86
N TRP A 227 3.19 -0.35 13.24
CA TRP A 227 2.79 -0.69 11.89
C TRP A 227 1.89 0.39 11.27
N GLY A 228 2.02 0.57 9.96
CA GLY A 228 1.11 1.35 9.13
C GLY A 228 1.57 2.78 8.90
N GLY A 229 1.30 3.30 7.71
CA GLY A 229 1.61 4.66 7.28
C GLY A 229 3.03 4.86 6.75
N GLU A 230 3.94 3.91 6.98
CA GLU A 230 5.32 3.99 6.47
C GLU A 230 5.38 3.83 4.95
N ASN A 231 4.46 3.04 4.38
CA ASN A 231 4.34 2.84 2.95
C ASN A 231 3.86 4.12 2.23
N LEU A 232 3.00 4.92 2.87
CA LEU A 232 2.63 6.26 2.40
C LEU A 232 3.84 7.18 2.41
N GLU A 233 4.51 7.27 3.57
CA GLU A 233 5.61 8.20 3.80
C GLU A 233 6.76 7.98 2.81
N ILE A 234 7.21 6.73 2.66
CA ILE A 234 8.30 6.42 1.74
C ILE A 234 7.88 6.60 0.28
N SER A 235 6.62 6.29 -0.08
CA SER A 235 6.13 6.46 -1.45
C SER A 235 6.11 7.93 -1.86
N PHE A 236 5.56 8.78 -1.00
CA PHE A 236 5.51 10.22 -1.20
C PHE A 236 6.91 10.82 -1.28
N ARG A 237 7.79 10.43 -0.34
CA ARG A 237 9.18 10.91 -0.28
C ARG A 237 9.96 10.51 -1.53
N VAL A 238 9.93 9.24 -1.94
CA VAL A 238 10.69 8.78 -3.11
C VAL A 238 10.29 9.57 -4.36
N TRP A 239 8.98 9.70 -4.63
CA TRP A 239 8.50 10.44 -5.79
C TRP A 239 8.82 11.93 -5.72
N GLN A 240 8.48 12.60 -4.61
CA GLN A 240 8.68 14.04 -4.47
C GLN A 240 10.16 14.42 -4.47
N CYS A 241 11.05 13.54 -4.00
CA CYS A 241 12.49 13.81 -3.90
C CYS A 241 13.30 13.24 -5.07
N GLY A 242 12.66 12.91 -6.20
CA GLY A 242 13.33 12.68 -7.49
C GLY A 242 13.55 11.22 -7.89
N GLY A 243 13.11 10.24 -7.11
CA GLY A 243 13.11 8.83 -7.48
C GLY A 243 11.82 8.38 -8.14
N SER A 244 11.65 7.07 -8.25
CA SER A 244 10.41 6.47 -8.75
C SER A 244 10.10 5.12 -8.11
N LEU A 245 8.81 4.77 -8.08
CA LEU A 245 8.33 3.46 -7.64
C LEU A 245 7.87 2.63 -8.85
N GLU A 246 8.32 1.39 -8.93
CA GLU A 246 7.94 0.46 -10.01
C GLU A 246 7.44 -0.89 -9.48
N ILE A 247 6.41 -1.45 -10.13
CA ILE A 247 6.03 -2.87 -10.00
C ILE A 247 6.60 -3.62 -11.19
N ILE A 248 7.35 -4.70 -10.94
CA ILE A 248 8.06 -5.46 -11.98
C ILE A 248 7.31 -6.77 -12.27
N PRO A 249 6.61 -6.90 -13.41
CA PRO A 249 5.70 -8.03 -13.65
C PRO A 249 6.35 -9.41 -13.69
N CYS A 250 7.63 -9.49 -14.06
CA CYS A 250 8.38 -10.74 -14.06
C CYS A 250 8.87 -11.17 -12.67
N SER A 251 8.81 -10.28 -11.67
CA SER A 251 9.09 -10.64 -10.28
C SER A 251 7.79 -10.94 -9.55
N ARG A 252 7.72 -12.13 -8.94
CA ARG A 252 6.52 -12.67 -8.29
C ARG A 252 6.88 -13.17 -6.90
N VAL A 253 6.17 -12.68 -5.89
CA VAL A 253 6.31 -13.13 -4.50
C VAL A 253 4.92 -13.27 -3.90
N GLY A 254 4.61 -14.44 -3.36
CA GLY A 254 3.34 -14.68 -2.66
C GLY A 254 3.38 -14.09 -1.26
N HIS A 255 2.26 -13.55 -0.80
CA HIS A 255 2.09 -13.00 0.55
C HIS A 255 0.81 -13.55 1.19
N VAL A 256 0.88 -13.88 2.49
CA VAL A 256 -0.31 -14.27 3.27
C VAL A 256 -1.08 -13.03 3.70
N PHE A 257 -2.07 -12.62 2.90
CA PHE A 257 -2.99 -11.53 3.25
C PHE A 257 -3.92 -11.96 4.39
N ARG A 258 -3.95 -11.17 5.46
CA ARG A 258 -4.76 -11.43 6.66
C ARG A 258 -5.90 -10.42 6.75
N LYS A 259 -7.06 -10.84 7.27
CA LYS A 259 -8.21 -9.94 7.52
C LYS A 259 -8.03 -9.06 8.77
N GLN A 260 -7.20 -9.50 9.73
CA GLN A 260 -6.96 -8.82 11.00
C GLN A 260 -5.49 -8.96 11.41
N HIS A 261 -4.97 -7.98 12.15
CA HIS A 261 -3.63 -8.02 12.71
C HIS A 261 -3.60 -8.93 13.96
N PRO A 262 -2.70 -9.93 14.04
CA PRO A 262 -2.64 -10.84 15.18
C PRO A 262 -1.78 -10.35 16.35
N TYR A 263 -1.28 -9.11 16.29
CA TYR A 263 -0.38 -8.54 17.29
C TYR A 263 -0.99 -7.31 17.96
N THR A 264 -0.51 -7.02 19.18
CA THR A 264 -1.03 -5.94 20.02
C THR A 264 -0.65 -4.56 19.47
N PHE A 265 -1.39 -3.53 19.83
CA PHE A 265 -1.04 -2.14 19.53
C PHE A 265 -1.13 -1.33 20.83
N PRO A 266 -0.02 -0.84 21.39
CA PRO A 266 -0.06 0.06 22.54
C PRO A 266 -0.89 1.30 22.17
N GLY A 267 -2.02 1.52 22.85
CA GLY A 267 -2.95 2.62 22.53
C GLY A 267 -3.98 2.34 21.42
N GLY A 268 -4.04 1.11 20.89
CA GLY A 268 -5.02 0.68 19.89
C GLY A 268 -4.55 0.91 18.44
N SER A 269 -4.92 -0.02 17.54
CA SER A 269 -4.46 -0.02 16.14
C SER A 269 -4.88 1.23 15.38
N GLY A 270 -6.12 1.72 15.60
CA GLY A 270 -6.62 2.93 14.95
C GLY A 270 -5.81 4.18 15.34
N THR A 271 -5.49 4.35 16.61
CA THR A 271 -4.72 5.50 17.12
C THR A 271 -3.28 5.47 16.61
N VAL A 272 -2.62 4.31 16.63
CA VAL A 272 -1.25 4.15 16.12
C VAL A 272 -1.20 4.40 14.61
N PHE A 273 -2.14 3.83 13.86
CA PHE A 273 -2.25 4.07 12.42
C PHE A 273 -2.47 5.57 12.13
N ALA A 274 -3.42 6.21 12.82
CA ALA A 274 -3.67 7.64 12.67
C ALA A 274 -2.43 8.48 13.00
N ARG A 275 -1.71 8.16 14.09
CA ARG A 275 -0.45 8.83 14.44
C ARG A 275 0.57 8.77 13.31
N ASN A 276 0.88 7.59 12.78
CA ASN A 276 1.87 7.44 11.70
C ASN A 276 1.42 8.12 10.41
N THR A 277 0.15 7.94 10.03
CA THR A 277 -0.45 8.56 8.85
C THR A 277 -0.42 10.09 8.95
N ARG A 278 -0.66 10.66 10.13
CA ARG A 278 -0.49 12.11 10.36
C ARG A 278 0.95 12.55 10.17
N ARG A 279 1.94 11.81 10.68
CA ARG A 279 3.35 12.15 10.46
C ARG A 279 3.69 12.21 8.98
N ALA A 280 3.17 11.28 8.17
CA ALA A 280 3.31 11.32 6.72
C ALA A 280 2.59 12.54 6.11
N ALA A 281 1.32 12.76 6.46
CA ALA A 281 0.51 13.84 5.90
C ALA A 281 1.06 15.24 6.22
N GLU A 282 1.45 15.49 7.47
CA GLU A 282 1.96 16.78 7.92
C GLU A 282 3.30 17.16 7.29
N VAL A 283 4.11 16.16 6.90
CA VAL A 283 5.41 16.40 6.27
C VAL A 283 5.29 16.51 4.75
N TRP A 284 4.46 15.67 4.12
CA TRP A 284 4.53 15.41 2.67
C TRP A 284 3.33 15.89 1.86
N MET A 285 2.20 16.24 2.48
CA MET A 285 0.95 16.52 1.74
C MET A 285 0.60 18.00 1.60
N ASP A 286 1.41 18.92 2.13
CA ASP A 286 1.14 20.37 2.10
C ASP A 286 -0.30 20.66 2.58
N GLU A 287 -1.06 21.50 1.87
CA GLU A 287 -2.46 21.82 2.17
C GLU A 287 -3.43 20.64 1.92
N TYR A 288 -3.04 19.62 1.15
CA TYR A 288 -3.90 18.49 0.82
C TYR A 288 -4.14 17.55 2.01
N LYS A 289 -3.36 17.68 3.08
CA LYS A 289 -3.64 17.00 4.36
C LYS A 289 -5.02 17.34 4.91
N ASN A 290 -5.59 18.48 4.54
CA ASN A 290 -6.94 18.87 4.95
C ASN A 290 -8.01 17.91 4.39
N PHE A 291 -7.82 17.35 3.20
CA PHE A 291 -8.71 16.31 2.66
C PHE A 291 -8.61 15.00 3.44
N TYR A 292 -7.42 14.65 3.92
CA TYR A 292 -7.27 13.53 4.85
C TYR A 292 -8.02 13.76 6.15
N TYR A 293 -7.90 14.95 6.74
CA TYR A 293 -8.64 15.27 7.95
C TYR A 293 -10.15 15.42 7.71
N ALA A 294 -10.60 15.73 6.50
CA ALA A 294 -12.02 15.68 6.14
C ALA A 294 -12.52 14.23 6.08
N ALA A 295 -11.75 13.33 5.46
CA ALA A 295 -12.08 11.90 5.38
C ALA A 295 -11.96 11.16 6.72
N VAL A 296 -11.04 11.59 7.60
CA VAL A 296 -10.79 10.99 8.91
C VAL A 296 -10.72 12.08 10.01
N PRO A 297 -11.86 12.68 10.40
CA PRO A 297 -11.88 13.79 11.35
C PRO A 297 -11.28 13.48 12.72
N SER A 298 -11.43 12.23 13.18
CA SER A 298 -10.87 11.75 14.45
C SER A 298 -9.35 11.87 14.51
N ALA A 299 -8.66 11.84 13.38
CA ALA A 299 -7.20 11.96 13.33
C ALA A 299 -6.71 13.34 13.81
N ARG A 300 -7.49 14.43 13.65
CA ARG A 300 -7.07 15.79 14.05
C ARG A 300 -6.60 15.89 15.51
N ASN A 301 -7.18 15.06 16.38
CA ASN A 301 -6.93 15.09 17.81
C ASN A 301 -5.82 14.10 18.26
N VAL A 302 -5.27 13.29 17.35
CA VAL A 302 -4.27 12.26 17.69
C VAL A 302 -2.87 12.87 17.76
N PRO A 303 -2.18 12.88 18.92
CA PRO A 303 -0.82 13.43 19.02
C PRO A 303 0.18 12.64 18.16
N TYR A 304 0.88 13.33 17.25
CA TYR A 304 1.82 12.70 16.31
C TYR A 304 3.30 12.98 16.61
N GLY A 305 3.59 13.77 17.65
CA GLY A 305 4.96 14.09 18.08
C GLY A 305 5.67 15.09 17.16
N ASN A 306 6.95 15.34 17.43
CA ASN A 306 7.76 16.27 16.65
C ASN A 306 8.08 15.71 15.24
N ILE A 307 8.01 16.56 14.22
CA ILE A 307 8.29 16.21 12.80
C ILE A 307 9.39 17.09 12.17
N GLN A 308 10.06 17.91 12.96
CA GLN A 308 11.00 18.93 12.49
C GLN A 308 12.15 18.33 11.67
N SER A 309 12.71 17.21 12.14
CA SER A 309 13.79 16.51 11.42
C SER A 309 13.36 15.91 10.07
N ARG A 310 12.06 15.72 9.84
CA ARG A 310 11.50 15.27 8.55
C ARG A 310 11.19 16.44 7.62
N LEU A 311 10.73 17.56 8.16
CA LEU A 311 10.59 18.81 7.42
C LEU A 311 11.95 19.32 6.91
N GLU A 312 12.98 19.28 7.76
CA GLU A 312 14.36 19.65 7.39
C GLU A 312 14.95 18.72 6.34
N LEU A 313 14.68 17.42 6.43
CA LEU A 313 15.07 16.45 5.40
C LEU A 313 14.42 16.78 4.06
N ARG A 314 13.09 17.03 4.03
CA ARG A 314 12.36 17.42 2.82
C ARG A 314 12.95 18.68 2.18
N LYS A 315 13.30 19.69 3.00
CA LYS A 315 13.96 20.91 2.55
C LYS A 315 15.36 20.63 2.00
N LYS A 316 16.17 19.84 2.71
CA LYS A 316 17.55 19.48 2.30
C LYS A 316 17.58 18.77 0.96
N LEU A 317 16.63 17.87 0.71
CA LEU A 317 16.52 17.11 -0.53
C LEU A 317 15.85 17.89 -1.68
N SER A 318 15.43 19.13 -1.44
CA SER A 318 14.75 19.98 -2.45
C SER A 318 13.55 19.29 -3.11
N CYS A 319 12.75 18.59 -2.31
CA CYS A 319 11.64 17.80 -2.83
C CYS A 319 10.54 18.68 -3.41
N LYS A 320 9.87 18.16 -4.45
CA LYS A 320 8.71 18.78 -5.10
C LYS A 320 7.50 18.87 -4.14
N PRO A 321 6.57 19.81 -4.37
CA PRO A 321 5.34 19.91 -3.59
C PRO A 321 4.38 18.74 -3.88
N PHE A 322 3.42 18.50 -3.00
CA PHE A 322 2.43 17.43 -3.16
C PHE A 322 1.50 17.66 -4.35
N LYS A 323 1.25 18.93 -4.71
CA LYS A 323 0.55 19.27 -5.96
C LYS A 323 1.22 18.64 -7.18
N TRP A 324 2.55 18.73 -7.26
CA TRP A 324 3.32 18.10 -8.35
C TRP A 324 3.14 16.58 -8.35
N TYR A 325 3.12 15.94 -7.17
CA TYR A 325 2.88 14.50 -7.06
C TYR A 325 1.50 14.12 -7.61
N LEU A 326 0.44 14.86 -7.25
CA LEU A 326 -0.90 14.60 -7.76
C LEU A 326 -0.98 14.78 -9.29
N GLU A 327 -0.37 15.83 -9.83
CA GLU A 327 -0.42 16.12 -11.28
C GLU A 327 0.43 15.16 -12.13
N ASN A 328 1.57 14.69 -11.61
CA ASN A 328 2.58 13.99 -12.41
C ASN A 328 2.71 12.50 -12.08
N VAL A 329 2.29 12.08 -10.88
CA VAL A 329 2.44 10.71 -10.39
C VAL A 329 1.09 10.03 -10.23
N TYR A 330 0.09 10.72 -9.68
CA TYR A 330 -1.22 10.14 -9.42
C TYR A 330 -2.40 11.01 -9.89
N PRO A 331 -2.47 11.35 -11.19
CA PRO A 331 -3.52 12.23 -11.73
C PRO A 331 -4.92 11.60 -11.69
N GLU A 332 -5.01 10.29 -11.49
CA GLU A 332 -6.30 9.60 -11.36
C GLU A 332 -6.93 9.77 -9.96
N LEU A 333 -6.16 10.20 -8.95
CA LEU A 333 -6.71 10.55 -7.66
C LEU A 333 -7.51 11.85 -7.77
N ARG A 334 -8.83 11.73 -7.75
CA ARG A 334 -9.71 12.90 -7.75
C ARG A 334 -9.49 13.74 -6.50
N VAL A 335 -9.02 14.96 -6.69
CA VAL A 335 -8.95 16.01 -5.67
C VAL A 335 -10.32 16.67 -5.55
N PRO A 336 -10.94 16.73 -4.35
CA PRO A 336 -12.18 17.48 -4.13
C PRO A 336 -11.95 18.98 -4.39
N ASP A 337 -12.96 19.69 -4.90
CA ASP A 337 -12.86 21.13 -5.09
C ASP A 337 -12.78 21.83 -3.71
N HIS A 338 -12.16 23.01 -3.64
CA HIS A 338 -12.08 23.81 -2.42
C HIS A 338 -13.47 24.22 -1.87
N GLN A 339 -14.54 24.04 -2.66
CA GLN A 339 -15.93 24.30 -2.28
C GLN A 339 -16.70 23.04 -1.83
N ASP A 340 -16.12 21.84 -1.99
CA ASP A 340 -16.78 20.58 -1.63
C ASP A 340 -16.58 20.29 -0.14
N ILE A 341 -17.56 20.60 0.70
CA ILE A 341 -17.45 20.38 2.16
C ILE A 341 -17.71 18.90 2.54
N ALA A 342 -18.29 18.10 1.63
CA ALA A 342 -18.41 16.65 1.76
C ALA A 342 -18.29 15.95 0.39
N PHE A 343 -17.41 14.95 0.30
CA PHE A 343 -17.12 14.19 -0.92
C PHE A 343 -16.87 12.71 -0.58
N GLY A 344 -17.35 11.79 -1.41
CA GLY A 344 -17.09 10.36 -1.25
C GLY A 344 -18.35 9.52 -1.42
N ALA A 345 -18.73 8.78 -0.38
CA ALA A 345 -19.93 7.94 -0.37
C ALA A 345 -20.85 8.34 0.79
N LEU A 346 -22.17 8.29 0.59
CA LEU A 346 -23.15 8.42 1.67
C LEU A 346 -23.41 7.04 2.26
N GLN A 347 -22.95 6.81 3.50
CA GLN A 347 -22.97 5.49 4.15
C GLN A 347 -24.12 5.37 5.15
N GLN A 348 -24.79 4.21 5.15
CA GLN A 348 -25.72 3.76 6.18
C GLN A 348 -25.37 2.32 6.56
N GLY A 349 -24.66 2.15 7.69
CA GLY A 349 -24.11 0.85 8.09
C GLY A 349 -23.03 0.39 7.10
N THR A 350 -23.16 -0.82 6.56
CA THR A 350 -22.27 -1.37 5.52
C THR A 350 -22.72 -1.03 4.09
N ASN A 351 -23.84 -0.31 3.95
CA ASN A 351 -24.40 0.04 2.66
C ASN A 351 -24.14 1.51 2.31
N CYS A 352 -24.07 1.79 1.02
CA CYS A 352 -23.82 3.10 0.44
C CYS A 352 -24.98 3.50 -0.47
N LEU A 353 -25.32 4.78 -0.51
CA LEU A 353 -26.24 5.33 -1.51
C LEU A 353 -25.66 5.06 -2.91
N ASP A 354 -26.45 4.45 -3.79
CA ASP A 354 -26.05 3.91 -5.08
C ASP A 354 -27.07 4.30 -6.15
N THR A 355 -26.62 4.73 -7.33
CA THR A 355 -27.52 5.02 -8.46
C THR A 355 -28.12 3.78 -9.10
N LEU A 356 -27.64 2.58 -8.74
CA LEU A 356 -27.99 1.29 -9.34
C LEU A 356 -27.75 1.23 -10.85
N GLY A 357 -26.89 2.14 -11.36
CA GLY A 357 -26.64 2.31 -12.79
C GLY A 357 -27.77 3.03 -13.54
N HIS A 358 -28.75 3.59 -12.83
CA HIS A 358 -29.82 4.36 -13.44
C HIS A 358 -29.36 5.77 -13.86
N PHE A 359 -30.05 6.33 -14.85
CA PHE A 359 -29.84 7.68 -15.38
C PHE A 359 -30.93 8.65 -14.91
N ALA A 360 -31.11 9.79 -15.58
CA ALA A 360 -32.16 10.77 -15.27
C ALA A 360 -33.54 10.10 -15.09
N ASP A 361 -34.31 10.58 -14.12
CA ASP A 361 -35.58 10.02 -13.61
C ASP A 361 -35.47 8.62 -12.95
N GLY A 362 -34.26 8.07 -12.88
CA GLY A 362 -33.97 6.81 -12.21
C GLY A 362 -33.98 6.94 -10.69
N VAL A 363 -34.63 5.99 -10.02
CA VAL A 363 -34.61 5.87 -8.55
C VAL A 363 -33.25 5.40 -8.05
N VAL A 364 -32.79 6.00 -6.94
CA VAL A 364 -31.58 5.58 -6.23
C VAL A 364 -31.91 4.55 -5.16
N GLY A 365 -30.91 3.76 -4.77
CA GLY A 365 -31.05 2.76 -3.72
C GLY A 365 -29.83 2.73 -2.82
N VAL A 366 -29.76 1.68 -2.00
CA VAL A 366 -28.57 1.37 -1.22
C VAL A 366 -27.99 0.03 -1.67
N TYR A 367 -26.68 -0.05 -1.77
CA TYR A 367 -25.94 -1.27 -2.11
C TYR A 367 -24.75 -1.43 -1.17
N GLU A 368 -24.17 -2.63 -1.08
CA GLU A 368 -22.99 -2.86 -0.23
C GLU A 368 -21.86 -1.91 -0.63
N CYS A 369 -21.26 -1.22 0.34
CA CYS A 369 -20.19 -0.26 0.08
C CYS A 369 -18.96 -0.97 -0.49
N HIS A 370 -18.62 -0.67 -1.75
CA HIS A 370 -17.51 -1.34 -2.43
C HIS A 370 -16.24 -0.48 -2.55
N ASN A 371 -16.28 0.79 -2.09
CA ASN A 371 -15.14 1.73 -2.08
C ASN A 371 -14.45 1.95 -3.44
N ALA A 372 -15.09 1.56 -4.55
CA ALA A 372 -14.57 1.72 -5.91
C ALA A 372 -15.07 3.01 -6.58
N GLY A 373 -15.82 3.85 -5.86
CA GLY A 373 -16.51 5.00 -6.44
C GLY A 373 -17.68 4.56 -7.33
N GLY A 374 -17.63 4.89 -8.63
CA GLY A 374 -18.70 4.55 -9.57
C GLY A 374 -20.05 5.10 -9.12
N ASN A 375 -21.06 4.23 -9.12
CA ASN A 375 -22.44 4.54 -8.75
C ASN A 375 -22.62 5.02 -7.29
N GLN A 376 -21.63 4.78 -6.42
CA GLN A 376 -21.66 5.14 -5.01
C GLN A 376 -20.96 6.47 -4.70
N LYS A 377 -20.55 7.21 -5.74
CA LYS A 377 -19.72 8.40 -5.59
C LYS A 377 -20.55 9.68 -5.68
N TRP A 378 -20.63 10.39 -4.56
CA TRP A 378 -21.42 11.60 -4.38
C TRP A 378 -20.57 12.76 -3.88
N GLU A 379 -20.98 13.97 -4.22
CA GLU A 379 -20.35 15.21 -3.76
C GLU A 379 -21.39 16.28 -3.47
N GLN A 380 -21.12 17.12 -2.48
CA GLN A 380 -21.94 18.29 -2.18
C GLN A 380 -21.46 19.51 -2.97
N ILE A 381 -22.36 20.14 -3.71
CA ILE A 381 -22.09 21.33 -4.54
C ILE A 381 -22.98 22.51 -4.12
N GLU A 382 -22.69 23.70 -4.68
CA GLU A 382 -23.48 24.94 -4.49
C GLU A 382 -23.68 25.30 -3.00
N GLY A 383 -22.58 25.48 -2.27
CA GLY A 383 -22.64 25.85 -0.85
C GLY A 383 -23.27 24.77 0.03
N ASN A 384 -23.05 23.49 -0.31
CA ASN A 384 -23.56 22.30 0.37
C ASN A 384 -25.06 22.06 0.25
N SER A 385 -25.72 22.74 -0.68
CA SER A 385 -27.16 22.61 -0.82
C SER A 385 -27.53 21.48 -1.76
N LYS A 386 -26.66 20.97 -2.63
CA LYS A 386 -27.02 19.90 -3.59
C LYS A 386 -26.09 18.70 -3.49
N LEU A 387 -26.62 17.50 -3.71
CA LEU A 387 -25.84 16.27 -3.83
C LEU A 387 -25.76 15.83 -5.28
N ARG A 388 -24.57 15.89 -5.87
CA ARG A 388 -24.32 15.44 -7.24
C ARG A 388 -23.67 14.07 -7.24
N HIS A 389 -24.20 13.16 -8.06
CA HIS A 389 -23.54 11.91 -8.39
C HIS A 389 -22.42 12.18 -9.40
N VAL A 390 -21.20 11.77 -9.03
CA VAL A 390 -19.98 12.13 -9.74
C VAL A 390 -19.88 11.48 -11.13
N GLY A 391 -20.41 10.27 -11.30
CA GLY A 391 -20.30 9.54 -12.56
C GLY A 391 -21.22 10.07 -13.68
N SER A 392 -22.39 10.61 -13.32
CA SER A 392 -23.41 11.03 -14.29
C SER A 392 -23.67 12.55 -14.32
N ASN A 393 -23.09 13.32 -13.40
CA ASN A 393 -23.39 14.74 -13.20
C ASN A 393 -24.88 15.04 -12.91
N LEU A 394 -25.62 14.06 -12.38
CA LEU A 394 -27.00 14.22 -11.96
C LEU A 394 -27.06 14.51 -10.46
N CYS A 395 -28.07 15.26 -10.02
CA CYS A 395 -28.31 15.62 -8.63
C CYS A 395 -29.40 14.73 -8.02
N LEU A 396 -29.22 14.37 -6.74
CA LEU A 396 -30.25 13.69 -5.96
C LEU A 396 -31.47 14.61 -5.83
N ASP A 397 -32.64 14.10 -6.18
CA ASP A 397 -33.87 14.86 -6.28
C ASP A 397 -34.99 14.15 -5.51
N SER A 398 -35.69 14.91 -4.67
CA SER A 398 -36.78 14.43 -3.85
C SER A 398 -38.15 14.53 -4.53
N ARG A 399 -38.23 14.94 -5.81
CA ARG A 399 -39.51 15.14 -6.53
C ARG A 399 -40.43 13.92 -6.50
N THR A 400 -39.86 12.71 -6.53
CA THR A 400 -40.57 11.43 -6.53
C THR A 400 -40.66 10.77 -5.15
N ALA A 401 -40.18 11.44 -4.09
CA ALA A 401 -40.02 10.83 -2.77
C ALA A 401 -41.32 10.22 -2.21
N LYS A 402 -42.48 10.80 -2.55
CA LYS A 402 -43.81 10.34 -2.09
C LYS A 402 -44.38 9.15 -2.86
N SER A 403 -43.89 8.87 -4.08
CA SER A 403 -44.50 7.90 -5.00
C SER A 403 -43.57 6.76 -5.42
N GLY A 404 -42.25 6.91 -5.24
CA GLY A 404 -41.28 5.87 -5.65
C GLY A 404 -39.90 5.96 -5.02
N GLY A 405 -39.66 6.90 -4.10
CA GLY A 405 -38.34 7.14 -3.49
C GLY A 405 -37.57 8.29 -4.13
N LEU A 406 -36.31 8.45 -3.73
CA LEU A 406 -35.43 9.49 -4.26
C LEU A 406 -34.95 9.11 -5.66
N SER A 407 -34.74 10.10 -6.53
CA SER A 407 -34.26 9.90 -7.90
C SER A 407 -33.01 10.75 -8.17
N VAL A 408 -32.34 10.49 -9.30
CA VAL A 408 -31.29 11.37 -9.83
C VAL A 408 -31.81 12.10 -11.06
N GLU A 409 -31.55 13.40 -11.10
CA GLU A 409 -32.00 14.26 -12.20
C GLU A 409 -31.00 15.33 -12.60
N VAL A 410 -31.21 15.98 -13.75
CA VAL A 410 -30.33 17.08 -14.19
C VAL A 410 -30.26 18.15 -13.09
N CYS A 411 -29.03 18.49 -12.68
CA CYS A 411 -28.80 19.50 -11.65
C CYS A 411 -29.38 20.85 -12.07
N GLY A 412 -30.29 21.40 -11.26
CA GLY A 412 -30.99 22.65 -11.54
C GLY A 412 -31.39 23.39 -10.26
N PRO A 413 -31.99 24.58 -10.34
CA PRO A 413 -32.32 25.41 -9.18
C PRO A 413 -33.51 24.87 -8.35
N ALA A 414 -33.98 23.65 -8.63
CA ALA A 414 -35.16 23.09 -7.99
C ALA A 414 -34.94 22.90 -6.49
N LEU A 415 -35.94 23.30 -5.68
CA LEU A 415 -35.92 23.10 -4.23
C LEU A 415 -35.89 21.62 -3.83
N SER A 416 -36.40 20.74 -4.69
CA SER A 416 -36.36 19.27 -4.47
C SER A 416 -34.96 18.68 -4.57
N GLN A 417 -33.99 19.43 -5.10
CA GLN A 417 -32.57 19.05 -5.11
C GLN A 417 -31.79 19.67 -3.95
N GLN A 418 -32.46 20.41 -3.06
CA GLN A 418 -31.82 21.05 -1.92
C GLN A 418 -31.82 20.13 -0.70
N TRP A 419 -30.62 19.84 -0.20
CA TRP A 419 -30.35 18.95 0.92
C TRP A 419 -29.64 19.70 2.02
N LYS A 420 -30.02 19.43 3.28
CA LYS A 420 -29.31 19.92 4.46
C LYS A 420 -28.94 18.75 5.34
N PHE A 421 -27.66 18.63 5.63
CA PHE A 421 -27.14 17.62 6.55
C PHE A 421 -27.01 18.23 7.93
N SER A 422 -27.61 17.57 8.92
CA SER A 422 -27.47 17.91 10.33
C SER A 422 -26.78 16.75 11.05
N LEU A 423 -25.71 17.04 11.77
CA LEU A 423 -25.12 16.11 12.72
C LEU A 423 -26.02 16.03 13.95
N ASN A 424 -26.66 14.88 14.18
CA ASN A 424 -27.31 14.61 15.45
C ASN A 424 -26.26 14.16 16.46
N LEU A 425 -25.82 15.07 17.33
CA LEU A 425 -24.81 14.83 18.38
C LEU A 425 -25.38 14.11 19.62
N GLN A 426 -26.44 13.32 19.47
CA GLN A 426 -27.15 12.67 20.59
C GLN A 426 -27.20 11.13 20.51
N GLN A 427 -26.24 10.47 19.85
CA GLN A 427 -26.02 9.03 20.00
C GLN A 427 -24.56 8.70 20.26
#